data_AF-A0A425XYW2-F1
#
_entry.id   AF-A0A425XYW2-F1
#
_cell.length_a   1.000
_cell.length_b   1.000
_cell.length_c   1.000
_cell.angle_alpha   90.00
_cell.angle_beta   90.00
_cell.angle_gamma   90.00
#
_symmetry.space_group_name_H-M   'P 1'
#
loop_
_entity.id
_entity.type
_entity.pdbx_description
1 polymer ?
#
loop_
_entity_poly.entity_id
_entity_poly.type
_entity_poly.pdbx_seq_one_letter_code
_entity_poly.pdbx_strand_id
1 'polypeptide(L)'
;MMNYFKYYKSIILICLCSLVMANVQAQNEWEVTTEQDKNLSPFMFDDEMVLEGKISYENSCTSCHGMPGQADYTPMAPPPGDPGSNQFQLQNDGALFHKIKLGRGAMPKFEDVFADDETWNIIAYIRSFNENYKQPIPDLGGVEIPKYDLKLAFDENVDKLVVKVFSKEIPQPEVEVSAFVKGTFGKLLLGKIQTNELGIAYLDVDPKLPGDAEGKLHIMVKATKGYALAKLNQKMKIVQPTIRKSAIEGRHIWSTDKMAPIWLKVSFFITIFGVWAVLFFIVFGFRNIKKAGREDDVMIE
;
A
#
# COMPACT_ATOMS: atom_id res chain seq x y z
N MET A 1 60.51 8.14 -4.97
CA MET A 1 59.21 8.82 -5.12
C MET A 1 58.48 8.53 -6.45
N MET A 2 59.12 7.94 -7.47
CA MET A 2 58.56 7.79 -8.82
C MET A 2 57.76 6.50 -9.07
N ASN A 3 57.86 5.48 -8.20
CA ASN A 3 57.14 4.21 -8.36
C ASN A 3 55.74 4.22 -7.73
N TYR A 4 55.49 5.00 -6.67
CA TYR A 4 54.16 5.10 -6.04
C TYR A 4 53.09 5.71 -6.97
N PHE A 5 53.50 6.59 -7.88
CA PHE A 5 52.59 7.23 -8.85
C PHE A 5 52.08 6.25 -9.93
N LYS A 6 52.85 5.21 -10.25
CA LYS A 6 52.42 4.16 -11.20
C LYS A 6 51.35 3.27 -10.58
N TYR A 7 51.53 2.86 -9.32
CA TYR A 7 50.53 2.04 -8.61
C TYR A 7 49.23 2.81 -8.37
N TYR A 8 49.28 4.11 -8.07
CA TYR A 8 48.08 4.93 -7.88
C TYR A 8 47.26 5.08 -9.17
N LYS A 9 47.91 5.26 -10.32
CA LYS A 9 47.22 5.28 -11.63
C LYS A 9 46.58 3.94 -11.97
N SER A 10 47.24 2.82 -11.68
CA SER A 10 46.68 1.49 -11.87
C SER A 10 45.48 1.22 -10.96
N ILE A 11 45.53 1.66 -9.69
CA ILE A 11 44.40 1.52 -8.75
C ILE A 11 43.21 2.37 -9.19
N ILE A 12 43.44 3.62 -9.60
CA ILE A 12 42.36 4.49 -10.14
C ILE A 12 41.74 3.86 -11.39
N LEU A 13 42.55 3.34 -12.32
CA LEU A 13 42.05 2.71 -13.53
C LEU A 13 41.24 1.44 -13.22
N ILE A 14 41.68 0.62 -12.25
CA ILE A 14 40.96 -0.57 -11.80
C ILE A 14 39.64 -0.18 -11.14
N CYS A 15 39.62 0.82 -10.24
CA CYS A 15 38.39 1.32 -9.63
C CYS A 15 37.43 1.90 -10.67
N LEU A 16 37.93 2.64 -11.66
CA LEU A 16 37.14 3.20 -12.75
C LEU A 16 36.53 2.10 -13.63
N CYS A 17 37.32 1.08 -14.02
CA CYS A 17 36.83 -0.09 -14.75
C CYS A 17 35.81 -0.89 -13.93
N SER A 18 36.02 -1.04 -12.61
CA SER A 18 35.08 -1.72 -11.71
C SER A 18 33.75 -0.98 -11.63
N LEU A 19 33.79 0.36 -11.58
CA LEU A 19 32.58 1.20 -11.61
C LEU A 19 31.85 1.09 -12.94
N VAL A 20 32.57 1.07 -14.06
CA VAL A 20 31.98 0.93 -15.40
C VAL A 20 31.30 -0.43 -15.56
N MET A 21 31.92 -1.52 -15.12
CA MET A 21 31.30 -2.86 -15.23
C MET A 21 30.04 -3.01 -14.35
N ALA A 22 30.02 -2.41 -13.15
CA ALA A 22 28.82 -2.39 -12.32
C ALA A 22 27.64 -1.64 -12.97
N ASN A 23 27.92 -0.57 -13.71
CA ASN A 23 26.89 0.19 -14.43
C ASN A 23 26.36 -0.57 -15.67
N VAL A 24 27.20 -1.32 -16.37
CA VAL A 24 26.77 -2.12 -17.54
C VAL A 24 25.78 -3.22 -17.13
N GLN A 25 26.01 -3.92 -16.02
CA GLN A 25 25.06 -4.92 -15.52
C GLN A 25 23.71 -4.34 -15.10
N ALA A 26 23.67 -3.07 -14.68
CA ALA A 26 22.42 -2.39 -14.31
C ALA A 26 21.60 -1.92 -15.55
N GLN A 27 22.23 -1.78 -16.71
CA GLN A 27 21.61 -1.30 -17.95
C GLN A 27 21.19 -2.41 -18.92
N ASN A 28 21.57 -3.67 -18.69
CA ASN A 28 21.11 -4.79 -19.50
C ASN A 28 19.59 -4.97 -19.39
N GLU A 29 18.95 -5.33 -20.51
CA GLU A 29 17.52 -5.62 -20.59
C GLU A 29 17.12 -6.66 -19.52
N TRP A 30 15.93 -6.51 -18.93
CA TRP A 30 15.46 -7.47 -17.91
C TRP A 30 14.92 -8.72 -18.57
N GLU A 31 15.83 -9.62 -18.91
CA GLU A 31 15.52 -10.94 -19.43
C GLU A 31 14.90 -11.81 -18.33
N VAL A 32 13.78 -12.43 -18.67
CA VAL A 32 13.04 -13.39 -17.84
C VAL A 32 13.12 -14.74 -18.55
N THR A 33 13.25 -15.84 -17.81
CA THR A 33 13.35 -17.18 -18.45
C THR A 33 12.05 -17.52 -19.20
N THR A 34 12.14 -18.40 -20.20
CA THR A 34 10.97 -18.77 -21.02
C THR A 34 9.84 -19.40 -20.21
N GLU A 35 10.15 -20.09 -19.11
CA GLU A 35 9.15 -20.68 -18.21
C GLU A 35 8.41 -19.61 -17.41
N GLN A 36 9.15 -18.65 -16.85
CA GLN A 36 8.59 -17.54 -16.08
C GLN A 36 7.75 -16.61 -16.95
N ASP A 37 8.18 -16.37 -18.19
CA ASP A 37 7.49 -15.54 -19.16
C ASP A 37 6.12 -16.13 -19.56
N LYS A 38 6.03 -17.46 -19.61
CA LYS A 38 4.80 -18.21 -19.90
C LYS A 38 3.89 -18.44 -18.68
N ASN A 39 4.27 -17.95 -17.50
CA ASN A 39 3.43 -18.10 -16.32
C ASN A 39 2.13 -17.31 -16.51
N LEU A 40 0.99 -18.01 -16.45
CA LEU A 40 -0.33 -17.42 -16.65
C LEU A 40 -1.04 -17.28 -15.31
N SER A 41 -1.81 -16.20 -15.17
CA SER A 41 -2.61 -16.03 -13.96
C SER A 41 -3.61 -17.17 -13.82
N PRO A 42 -3.70 -17.79 -12.63
CA PRO A 42 -4.74 -18.78 -12.38
C PRO A 42 -6.11 -18.14 -12.09
N PHE A 43 -6.19 -16.80 -12.01
CA PHE A 43 -7.39 -16.06 -11.65
C PHE A 43 -7.86 -15.20 -12.82
N MET A 44 -9.16 -15.03 -12.99
CA MET A 44 -9.72 -14.10 -13.99
C MET A 44 -9.64 -12.66 -13.49
N PHE A 45 -9.11 -11.75 -14.30
CA PHE A 45 -9.00 -10.33 -13.97
C PHE A 45 -10.38 -9.65 -14.05
N ASP A 46 -11.06 -9.60 -12.91
CA ASP A 46 -12.34 -8.90 -12.73
C ASP A 46 -12.16 -7.53 -12.03
N ASP A 47 -13.26 -6.77 -11.97
CA ASP A 47 -13.27 -5.43 -11.35
C ASP A 47 -12.83 -5.45 -9.87
N GLU A 48 -13.08 -6.55 -9.15
CA GLU A 48 -12.65 -6.69 -7.75
C GLU A 48 -11.13 -6.88 -7.66
N MET A 49 -10.53 -7.72 -8.51
CA MET A 49 -9.08 -7.87 -8.61
C MET A 49 -8.40 -6.57 -9.01
N VAL A 50 -8.97 -5.83 -9.97
CA VAL A 50 -8.46 -4.50 -10.37
C VAL A 50 -8.50 -3.53 -9.19
N LEU A 51 -9.59 -3.50 -8.43
CA LEU A 51 -9.73 -2.62 -7.25
C LEU A 51 -8.73 -3.00 -6.14
N GLU A 52 -8.58 -4.28 -5.83
CA GLU A 52 -7.59 -4.73 -4.84
C GLU A 52 -6.15 -4.46 -5.31
N GLY A 53 -5.89 -4.65 -6.61
CA GLY A 53 -4.62 -4.36 -7.24
C GLY A 53 -4.25 -2.89 -7.15
N LYS A 54 -5.23 -2.00 -7.37
CA LYS A 54 -5.07 -0.56 -7.20
C LYS A 54 -4.59 -0.22 -5.79
N ILE A 55 -5.22 -0.78 -4.76
CA ILE A 55 -4.86 -0.52 -3.36
C ILE A 55 -3.42 -0.96 -3.09
N SER A 56 -3.04 -2.17 -3.53
CA SER A 56 -1.67 -2.68 -3.35
C SER A 56 -0.65 -1.83 -4.12
N TYR A 57 -0.99 -1.41 -5.34
CA TYR A 57 -0.15 -0.56 -6.18
C TYR A 57 0.07 0.83 -5.55
N GLU A 58 -1.00 1.48 -5.07
CA GLU A 58 -0.93 2.78 -4.41
C GLU A 58 -0.04 2.75 -3.15
N ASN A 59 -0.10 1.64 -2.41
CA ASN A 59 0.67 1.48 -1.17
C ASN A 59 2.15 1.17 -1.38
N SER A 60 2.56 0.61 -2.53
CA SER A 60 3.92 0.05 -2.68
C SER A 60 4.63 0.33 -4.00
N CYS A 61 3.91 0.74 -5.04
CA CYS A 61 4.46 0.94 -6.39
C CYS A 61 4.47 2.42 -6.80
N THR A 62 3.44 3.19 -6.42
CA THR A 62 3.23 4.58 -6.86
C THR A 62 4.37 5.53 -6.50
N SER A 63 5.09 5.32 -5.39
CA SER A 63 6.21 6.19 -4.98
C SER A 63 7.35 6.23 -5.99
N CYS A 64 7.50 5.19 -6.81
CA CYS A 64 8.55 5.10 -7.83
C CYS A 64 7.96 5.14 -9.25
N HIS A 65 6.87 4.41 -9.49
CA HIS A 65 6.27 4.27 -10.82
C HIS A 65 5.21 5.32 -11.17
N GLY A 66 4.78 6.15 -10.21
CA GLY A 66 3.74 7.15 -10.43
C GLY A 66 2.35 6.54 -10.65
N MET A 67 1.45 7.28 -11.30
CA MET A 67 0.16 6.78 -11.76
C MET A 67 0.30 6.18 -13.17
N PRO A 68 -0.16 4.94 -13.41
CA PRO A 68 -0.04 4.33 -14.73
C PRO A 68 -0.67 5.21 -15.84
N GLY A 69 0.08 5.41 -16.91
CA GLY A 69 -0.29 6.19 -18.08
C GLY A 69 -0.03 7.70 -17.97
N GLN A 70 0.46 8.19 -16.82
CA GLN A 70 0.75 9.61 -16.62
C GLN A 70 2.23 9.97 -16.82
N ALA A 71 3.11 8.98 -16.99
CA ALA A 71 4.55 9.17 -17.11
C ALA A 71 5.18 10.04 -15.98
N ASP A 72 4.63 9.99 -14.78
CA ASP A 72 5.03 10.76 -13.59
C ASP A 72 5.93 9.96 -12.63
N TYR A 73 6.63 8.96 -13.16
CA TYR A 73 7.56 8.14 -12.38
C TYR A 73 8.80 8.92 -11.94
N THR A 74 9.34 8.52 -10.79
CA THR A 74 10.49 9.20 -10.17
C THR A 74 11.74 9.11 -11.07
N PRO A 75 12.47 10.22 -11.29
CA PRO A 75 13.66 10.23 -12.15
C PRO A 75 14.83 9.47 -11.50
N MET A 76 14.89 8.18 -11.76
CA MET A 76 15.95 7.26 -11.31
C MET A 76 16.79 6.74 -12.49
N ALA A 77 17.96 6.17 -12.20
CA ALA A 77 18.83 5.53 -13.19
C ALA A 77 19.12 4.07 -12.79
N PRO A 78 18.62 3.07 -13.53
CA PRO A 78 17.69 3.18 -14.66
C PRO A 78 16.30 3.69 -14.23
N PRO A 79 15.52 4.29 -15.14
CA PRO A 79 14.17 4.74 -14.82
C PRO A 79 13.26 3.53 -14.54
N PRO A 80 12.36 3.61 -13.56
CA PRO A 80 11.42 2.53 -13.25
C PRO A 80 10.40 2.31 -14.38
N GLY A 81 10.13 3.34 -15.18
CA GLY A 81 9.19 3.31 -16.30
C GLY A 81 7.73 3.41 -15.87
N ASP A 82 6.87 3.73 -16.83
CA ASP A 82 5.43 3.87 -16.64
C ASP A 82 4.70 2.55 -16.94
N PRO A 83 4.03 1.92 -15.94
CA PRO A 83 3.26 0.70 -16.15
C PRO A 83 2.10 0.81 -17.15
N GLY A 84 1.58 2.01 -17.41
CA GLY A 84 0.55 2.25 -18.41
C GLY A 84 1.10 2.45 -19.83
N SER A 85 2.42 2.54 -20.00
CA SER A 85 3.02 2.75 -21.33
C SER A 85 2.88 1.53 -22.24
N ASN A 86 2.80 1.76 -23.55
CA ASN A 86 2.73 0.68 -24.55
C ASN A 86 3.89 -0.31 -24.42
N GLN A 87 5.11 0.17 -24.20
CA GLN A 87 6.27 -0.70 -24.02
C GLN A 87 6.13 -1.60 -22.79
N PHE A 88 5.60 -1.06 -21.69
CA PHE A 88 5.38 -1.86 -20.48
C PHE A 88 4.30 -2.92 -20.71
N GLN A 89 3.22 -2.53 -21.39
CA GLN A 89 2.07 -3.39 -21.69
C GLN A 89 2.36 -4.49 -22.71
N LEU A 90 3.47 -4.42 -23.46
CA LEU A 90 3.89 -5.50 -24.37
C LEU A 90 4.51 -6.71 -23.65
N GLN A 91 4.92 -6.57 -22.39
CA GLN A 91 5.47 -7.68 -21.62
C GLN A 91 4.38 -8.72 -21.31
N ASN A 92 4.75 -9.99 -21.17
CA ASN A 92 3.79 -11.02 -20.75
C ASN A 92 3.48 -10.90 -19.25
N ASP A 93 2.30 -11.38 -18.86
CA ASP A 93 1.84 -11.33 -17.46
C ASP A 93 2.77 -12.08 -16.52
N GLY A 94 3.30 -13.24 -16.95
CA GLY A 94 4.28 -14.02 -16.20
C GLY A 94 5.60 -13.28 -15.98
N ALA A 95 6.05 -12.53 -16.99
CA ALA A 95 7.22 -11.66 -16.84
C ALA A 95 6.97 -10.55 -15.81
N LEU A 96 5.81 -9.89 -15.85
CA LEU A 96 5.45 -8.87 -14.85
C LEU A 96 5.39 -9.47 -13.44
N PHE A 97 4.77 -10.64 -13.29
CA PHE A 97 4.69 -11.37 -12.03
C PHE A 97 6.08 -11.65 -11.45
N HIS A 98 6.97 -12.20 -12.27
CA HIS A 98 8.33 -12.49 -11.86
C HIS A 98 9.11 -11.23 -11.48
N LYS A 99 8.96 -10.14 -12.25
CA LYS A 99 9.62 -8.85 -11.99
C LYS A 99 9.18 -8.25 -10.66
N ILE A 100 7.89 -8.32 -10.33
CA ILE A 100 7.36 -7.85 -9.05
C ILE A 100 7.90 -8.70 -7.90
N LYS A 101 7.86 -10.03 -8.01
CA LYS A 101 8.28 -10.93 -6.92
C LYS A 101 9.78 -10.77 -6.60
N LEU A 102 10.65 -10.86 -7.61
CA LEU A 102 12.10 -10.90 -7.37
C LEU A 102 12.77 -9.52 -7.33
N GLY A 103 12.20 -8.51 -7.98
CA GLY A 103 12.87 -7.21 -8.12
C GLY A 103 14.19 -7.28 -8.92
N ARG A 104 14.79 -6.12 -9.17
CA ARG A 104 16.12 -6.01 -9.80
C ARG A 104 16.73 -4.63 -9.57
N GLY A 105 17.98 -4.60 -9.13
CA GLY A 105 18.71 -3.34 -8.92
C GLY A 105 18.04 -2.45 -7.88
N ALA A 106 17.53 -1.29 -8.30
CA ALA A 106 16.82 -0.35 -7.43
C ALA A 106 15.38 -0.77 -7.10
N MET A 107 14.78 -1.66 -7.88
CA MET A 107 13.44 -2.20 -7.60
C MET A 107 13.57 -3.32 -6.53
N PRO A 108 12.97 -3.16 -5.34
CA PRO A 108 13.07 -4.17 -4.28
C PRO A 108 12.30 -5.44 -4.66
N LYS A 109 12.62 -6.54 -3.97
CA LYS A 109 11.84 -7.78 -4.04
C LYS A 109 10.54 -7.64 -3.25
N PHE A 110 9.44 -8.13 -3.79
CA PHE A 110 8.13 -8.15 -3.12
C PHE A 110 7.61 -9.57 -2.85
N GLU A 111 8.41 -10.61 -3.09
CA GLU A 111 8.03 -12.01 -2.85
C GLU A 111 7.54 -12.28 -1.41
N ASP A 112 8.18 -11.65 -0.43
CA ASP A 112 7.84 -11.76 1.00
C ASP A 112 6.74 -10.78 1.44
N VAL A 113 6.37 -9.83 0.57
CA VAL A 113 5.42 -8.74 0.86
C VAL A 113 4.04 -9.06 0.31
N PHE A 114 3.98 -9.61 -0.90
CA PHE A 114 2.74 -9.96 -1.59
C PHE A 114 2.64 -11.47 -1.80
N ALA A 115 1.49 -12.01 -1.41
CA ALA A 115 1.09 -13.33 -1.86
C ALA A 115 0.89 -13.34 -3.39
N ASP A 116 0.88 -14.53 -3.98
CA ASP A 116 0.82 -14.65 -5.45
C ASP A 116 -0.48 -14.08 -6.01
N ASP A 117 -1.61 -14.25 -5.33
CA ASP A 117 -2.88 -13.63 -5.71
C ASP A 117 -2.85 -12.10 -5.62
N GLU A 118 -2.18 -11.53 -4.62
CA GLU A 118 -2.01 -10.07 -4.51
C GLU A 118 -1.11 -9.52 -5.61
N THR A 119 -0.10 -10.28 -6.02
CA THR A 119 0.74 -9.94 -7.19
C THR A 119 -0.09 -9.96 -8.47
N TRP A 120 -0.96 -10.97 -8.64
CA TRP A 120 -1.89 -11.02 -9.77
C TRP A 120 -2.92 -9.89 -9.75
N ASN A 121 -3.41 -9.47 -8.58
CA ASN A 121 -4.28 -8.29 -8.45
C ASN A 121 -3.56 -7.03 -8.96
N ILE A 122 -2.29 -6.81 -8.58
CA ILE A 122 -1.50 -5.67 -9.07
C ILE A 122 -1.39 -5.70 -10.60
N ILE A 123 -1.15 -6.87 -11.19
CA ILE A 123 -1.08 -7.04 -12.64
C ILE A 123 -2.44 -6.74 -13.28
N ALA A 124 -3.55 -7.23 -12.72
CA ALA A 124 -4.89 -6.91 -13.19
C ALA A 124 -5.13 -5.39 -13.23
N TYR A 125 -4.71 -4.67 -12.17
CA TYR A 125 -4.75 -3.22 -12.15
C TYR A 125 -3.89 -2.57 -13.24
N ILE A 126 -2.63 -3.00 -13.41
CA ILE A 126 -1.76 -2.49 -14.48
C ILE A 126 -2.38 -2.74 -15.87
N ARG A 127 -3.01 -3.90 -16.08
CA ARG A 127 -3.67 -4.27 -17.35
C ARG A 127 -4.94 -3.49 -17.63
N SER A 128 -5.61 -2.97 -16.59
CA SER A 128 -6.79 -2.12 -16.76
C SER A 128 -6.51 -0.84 -17.55
N PHE A 129 -5.24 -0.42 -17.68
CA PHE A 129 -4.82 0.73 -18.49
C PHE A 129 -4.61 0.40 -19.98
N ASN A 130 -4.83 -0.85 -20.39
CA ASN A 130 -4.78 -1.26 -21.78
C ASN A 130 -6.15 -1.80 -22.22
N GLU A 131 -6.93 -0.96 -22.89
CA GLU A 131 -8.28 -1.29 -23.37
C GLU A 131 -8.31 -2.51 -24.31
N ASN A 132 -7.20 -2.80 -25.00
CA ASN A 132 -7.09 -3.91 -25.93
C ASN A 132 -6.56 -5.19 -25.28
N TYR A 133 -6.22 -5.15 -24.00
CA TYR A 133 -5.70 -6.31 -23.30
C TYR A 133 -6.77 -7.40 -23.19
N LYS A 134 -6.39 -8.62 -23.57
CA LYS A 134 -7.19 -9.83 -23.39
C LYS A 134 -6.36 -10.79 -22.57
N GLN A 135 -6.89 -11.16 -21.41
CA GLN A 135 -6.18 -12.06 -20.52
C GLN A 135 -5.95 -13.43 -21.20
N PRO A 136 -4.70 -13.91 -21.29
CA PRO A 136 -4.42 -15.28 -21.67
C PRO A 136 -4.88 -16.23 -20.56
N ILE A 137 -5.79 -17.14 -20.89
CA ILE A 137 -6.31 -18.15 -19.97
C ILE A 137 -5.46 -19.43 -20.13
N PRO A 138 -5.01 -20.07 -19.03
CA PRO A 138 -4.36 -21.37 -19.10
C PRO A 138 -5.22 -22.39 -19.84
N ASP A 139 -4.61 -23.26 -20.65
CA ASP A 139 -5.32 -24.40 -21.21
C ASP A 139 -5.63 -25.41 -20.09
N LEU A 140 -6.86 -25.34 -19.57
CA LEU A 140 -7.33 -26.16 -18.47
C LEU A 140 -7.77 -27.57 -18.92
N GLY A 141 -7.52 -27.98 -20.17
CA GLY A 141 -7.92 -29.30 -20.66
C GLY A 141 -9.43 -29.52 -20.63
N GLY A 142 -10.23 -28.45 -20.71
CA GLY A 142 -11.69 -28.50 -20.63
C GLY A 142 -12.27 -28.51 -19.21
N VAL A 143 -11.47 -28.25 -18.16
CA VAL A 143 -11.99 -28.07 -16.80
C VAL A 143 -12.70 -26.71 -16.73
N GLU A 144 -14.03 -26.73 -16.69
CA GLU A 144 -14.82 -25.56 -16.34
C GLU A 144 -14.44 -25.10 -14.92
N ILE A 145 -14.04 -23.83 -14.77
CA ILE A 145 -13.76 -23.26 -13.45
C ILE A 145 -15.09 -23.19 -12.68
N PRO A 146 -15.29 -23.97 -11.60
CA PRO A 146 -16.53 -23.92 -10.84
C PRO A 146 -16.66 -22.55 -10.18
N LYS A 147 -17.73 -21.84 -10.52
CA LYS A 147 -18.14 -20.65 -9.75
C LYS A 147 -18.69 -21.13 -8.41
N TYR A 148 -18.03 -20.75 -7.31
CA TYR A 148 -18.49 -21.08 -5.97
C TYR A 148 -19.36 -19.95 -5.42
N ASP A 149 -20.49 -20.32 -4.84
CA ASP A 149 -21.31 -19.48 -3.99
C ASP A 149 -20.96 -19.76 -2.53
N LEU A 150 -20.78 -18.69 -1.76
CA LEU A 150 -20.42 -18.75 -0.35
C LEU A 150 -21.60 -18.31 0.49
N LYS A 151 -21.87 -19.04 1.57
CA LYS A 151 -22.77 -18.59 2.65
C LYS A 151 -21.97 -18.53 3.95
N LEU A 152 -22.04 -17.38 4.61
CA LEU A 152 -21.40 -17.14 5.89
C LEU A 152 -22.45 -17.15 6.99
N ALA A 153 -22.17 -17.88 8.07
CA ALA A 153 -22.95 -17.85 9.29
C ALA A 153 -22.01 -17.90 10.51
N PHE A 154 -22.48 -17.42 11.65
CA PHE A 154 -21.76 -17.54 12.92
C PHE A 154 -22.65 -18.35 13.83
N ASP A 155 -22.14 -19.47 14.33
CA ASP A 155 -22.86 -20.33 15.26
C ASP A 155 -22.52 -19.92 16.69
N GLU A 156 -23.46 -19.23 17.34
CA GLU A 156 -23.33 -18.75 18.73
C GLU A 156 -23.19 -19.90 19.75
N ASN A 157 -23.54 -21.14 19.39
CA ASN A 157 -23.42 -22.28 20.32
C ASN A 157 -22.02 -22.87 20.35
N VAL A 158 -21.26 -22.70 19.26
CA VAL A 158 -19.93 -23.30 19.08
C VAL A 158 -18.84 -22.23 18.99
N ASP A 159 -19.21 -20.95 19.02
CA ASP A 159 -18.33 -19.78 18.88
C ASP A 159 -17.42 -19.85 17.63
N LYS A 160 -17.93 -20.46 16.55
CA LYS A 160 -17.21 -20.69 15.30
C LYS A 160 -17.87 -19.98 14.14
N LEU A 161 -17.03 -19.40 13.28
CA LEU A 161 -17.44 -18.92 11.97
C LEU A 161 -17.62 -20.12 11.03
N VAL A 162 -18.81 -20.23 10.47
CA VAL A 162 -19.20 -21.31 9.56
C VAL A 162 -19.26 -20.75 8.15
N VAL A 163 -18.40 -21.27 7.29
CA VAL A 163 -18.41 -20.97 5.85
C VAL A 163 -18.92 -22.19 5.12
N LYS A 164 -19.98 -22.01 4.33
CA LYS A 164 -20.48 -23.06 3.45
C LYS A 164 -20.18 -22.71 2.00
N VAL A 165 -19.48 -23.61 1.31
CA VAL A 165 -19.06 -23.47 -0.08
C VAL A 165 -19.89 -24.41 -0.94
N PHE A 166 -20.54 -23.85 -1.96
CA PHE A 166 -21.39 -24.59 -2.89
C PHE A 166 -21.08 -24.19 -4.33
N SER A 167 -21.32 -25.08 -5.29
CA SER A 167 -21.40 -24.70 -6.70
C SER A 167 -22.68 -25.29 -7.28
N LYS A 168 -23.55 -24.45 -7.86
CA LYS A 168 -24.85 -24.86 -8.41
C LYS A 168 -25.63 -25.76 -7.42
N GLU A 169 -25.66 -25.36 -6.13
CA GLU A 169 -26.29 -26.08 -5.00
C GLU A 169 -25.60 -27.37 -4.51
N ILE A 170 -24.53 -27.82 -5.16
CA ILE A 170 -23.75 -29.01 -4.73
C ILE A 170 -22.65 -28.57 -3.75
N PRO A 171 -22.56 -29.15 -2.54
CA PRO A 171 -21.47 -28.87 -1.61
C PRO A 171 -20.12 -29.33 -2.17
N GLN A 172 -19.09 -28.50 -2.01
CA GLN A 172 -17.78 -28.77 -2.60
C GLN A 172 -16.76 -29.12 -1.49
N PRO A 173 -16.29 -30.38 -1.42
CA PRO A 173 -15.27 -30.79 -0.47
C PRO A 173 -13.86 -30.39 -0.91
N GLU A 174 -12.94 -30.30 0.05
CA GLU A 174 -11.52 -29.98 -0.17
C GLU A 174 -11.28 -28.62 -0.85
N VAL A 175 -12.17 -27.66 -0.62
CA VAL A 175 -11.93 -26.26 -1.02
C VAL A 175 -11.19 -25.57 0.12
N GLU A 176 -10.06 -24.93 -0.17
CA GLU A 176 -9.33 -24.16 0.82
C GLU A 176 -10.07 -22.85 1.10
N VAL A 177 -10.51 -22.66 2.34
CA VAL A 177 -11.21 -21.48 2.82
C VAL A 177 -10.31 -20.71 3.76
N SER A 178 -10.04 -19.45 3.40
CA SER A 178 -9.34 -18.47 4.23
C SER A 178 -10.32 -17.38 4.66
N ALA A 179 -10.47 -17.14 5.96
CA ALA A 179 -11.25 -16.01 6.46
C ALA A 179 -10.34 -14.90 6.97
N PHE A 180 -10.75 -13.66 6.73
CA PHE A 180 -10.05 -12.45 7.08
C PHE A 180 -10.98 -11.46 7.75
N VAL A 181 -10.47 -10.70 8.72
CA VAL A 181 -11.13 -9.51 9.24
C VAL A 181 -10.55 -8.29 8.54
N LYS A 182 -11.38 -7.54 7.81
CA LYS A 182 -10.99 -6.28 7.19
C LYS A 182 -10.85 -5.20 8.25
N GLY A 183 -9.62 -4.70 8.42
CA GLY A 183 -9.31 -3.49 9.18
C GLY A 183 -9.20 -2.26 8.28
N THR A 184 -8.86 -1.11 8.86
CA THR A 184 -8.64 0.15 8.13
C THR A 184 -7.38 0.11 7.27
N PHE A 185 -6.34 -0.59 7.71
CA PHE A 185 -5.00 -0.58 7.12
C PHE A 185 -4.55 -1.94 6.59
N GLY A 186 -5.48 -2.90 6.45
CA GLY A 186 -5.13 -4.25 6.01
C GLY A 186 -6.18 -5.30 6.36
N LYS A 187 -5.83 -6.57 6.14
CA LYS A 187 -6.68 -7.74 6.38
C LYS A 187 -5.99 -8.63 7.40
N LEU A 188 -6.65 -8.95 8.51
CA LEU A 188 -6.14 -9.89 9.52
C LEU A 188 -6.60 -11.30 9.16
N LEU A 189 -5.67 -12.23 8.92
CA LEU A 189 -5.99 -13.64 8.67
C LEU A 189 -6.47 -14.31 9.97
N LEU A 190 -7.68 -14.88 9.95
CA LEU A 190 -8.22 -15.67 11.06
C LEU A 190 -7.73 -17.12 11.01
N GLY A 191 -7.62 -17.69 9.81
CA GLY A 191 -7.15 -19.05 9.59
C GLY A 191 -7.38 -19.52 8.16
N LYS A 192 -6.72 -20.63 7.82
CA LYS A 192 -6.89 -21.36 6.56
C LYS A 192 -7.34 -22.78 6.89
N ILE A 193 -8.47 -23.22 6.34
CA ILE A 193 -9.00 -24.56 6.56
C ILE A 193 -9.62 -25.12 5.28
N GLN A 194 -9.57 -26.43 5.10
CA GLN A 194 -10.25 -27.08 3.97
C GLN A 194 -11.69 -27.43 4.35
N THR A 195 -12.60 -27.38 3.38
CA THR A 195 -13.99 -27.80 3.58
C THR A 195 -14.10 -29.31 3.76
N ASN A 196 -15.01 -29.73 4.65
CA ASN A 196 -15.38 -31.14 4.84
C ASN A 196 -16.26 -31.66 3.68
N GLU A 197 -16.66 -32.94 3.75
CA GLU A 197 -17.55 -33.59 2.78
C GLU A 197 -18.88 -32.86 2.54
N LEU A 198 -19.32 -32.04 3.51
CA LEU A 198 -20.54 -31.23 3.44
C LEU A 198 -20.30 -29.82 2.90
N GLY A 199 -19.08 -29.51 2.44
CA GLY A 199 -18.69 -28.18 1.95
C GLY A 199 -18.60 -27.12 3.05
N ILE A 200 -18.47 -27.53 4.31
CA ILE A 200 -18.43 -26.63 5.48
C ILE A 200 -16.99 -26.50 6.00
N ALA A 201 -16.58 -25.27 6.23
CA ALA A 201 -15.35 -24.89 6.90
C ALA A 201 -15.69 -24.18 8.22
N TYR A 202 -15.08 -24.64 9.31
CA TYR A 202 -15.20 -24.03 10.63
C TYR A 202 -13.93 -23.26 10.96
N LEU A 203 -14.08 -21.98 11.30
CA LEU A 203 -12.95 -21.13 11.67
C LEU A 203 -13.18 -20.54 13.06
N ASP A 204 -12.11 -20.55 13.84
CA ASP A 204 -12.11 -19.93 15.17
C ASP A 204 -11.92 -18.42 15.03
N VAL A 205 -12.73 -17.65 15.76
CA VAL A 205 -12.61 -16.20 15.84
C VAL A 205 -12.26 -15.84 17.27
N ASP A 206 -11.15 -15.11 17.46
CA ASP A 206 -10.78 -14.66 18.81
C ASP A 206 -11.82 -13.64 19.32
N PRO A 207 -12.55 -13.95 20.42
CA PRO A 207 -13.56 -13.06 20.99
C PRO A 207 -12.97 -11.78 21.60
N LYS A 208 -11.63 -11.64 21.66
CA LYS A 208 -10.96 -10.41 22.10
C LYS A 208 -10.73 -9.41 20.96
N LEU A 209 -11.06 -9.76 19.72
CA LEU A 209 -10.84 -8.87 18.58
C LEU A 209 -11.68 -7.58 18.70
N PRO A 210 -11.11 -6.40 18.44
CA PRO A 210 -11.86 -5.15 18.53
C PRO A 210 -12.89 -5.06 17.39
N GLY A 211 -14.18 -5.06 17.75
CA GLY A 211 -15.29 -4.82 16.84
C GLY A 211 -15.52 -3.34 16.51
N ASP A 212 -16.54 -3.06 15.71
CA ASP A 212 -17.08 -1.71 15.60
C ASP A 212 -17.89 -1.29 16.85
N ALA A 213 -18.51 -0.11 16.81
CA ALA A 213 -19.32 0.41 17.92
C ALA A 213 -20.52 -0.47 18.28
N GLU A 214 -20.93 -1.39 17.40
CA GLU A 214 -22.02 -2.35 17.60
C GLU A 214 -21.50 -3.78 17.84
N GLY A 215 -20.17 -3.98 17.81
CA GLY A 215 -19.53 -5.30 17.94
C GLY A 215 -19.48 -6.09 16.62
N LYS A 216 -19.71 -5.44 15.48
CA LYS A 216 -19.62 -6.07 14.16
C LYS A 216 -18.19 -6.10 13.66
N LEU A 217 -17.83 -7.22 13.06
CA LEU A 217 -16.61 -7.41 12.29
C LEU A 217 -16.94 -7.41 10.80
N HIS A 218 -16.07 -6.79 10.02
CA HIS A 218 -16.10 -6.90 8.57
C HIS A 218 -15.32 -8.16 8.17
N ILE A 219 -16.04 -9.24 7.88
CA ILE A 219 -15.42 -10.51 7.49
C ILE A 219 -15.35 -10.59 5.97
N MET A 220 -14.18 -10.98 5.48
CA MET A 220 -13.92 -11.34 4.11
C MET A 220 -13.54 -12.81 4.09
N VAL A 221 -14.29 -13.63 3.36
CA VAL A 221 -13.97 -15.04 3.17
C VAL A 221 -13.54 -15.25 1.73
N LYS A 222 -12.47 -16.02 1.57
CA LYS A 222 -11.89 -16.40 0.30
C LYS A 222 -11.89 -17.92 0.22
N ALA A 223 -12.52 -18.48 -0.81
CA ALA A 223 -12.49 -19.90 -1.11
C ALA A 223 -11.69 -20.14 -2.40
N THR A 224 -10.71 -21.02 -2.34
CA THR A 224 -9.79 -21.34 -3.44
C THR A 224 -9.69 -22.86 -3.65
N LYS A 225 -9.83 -23.31 -4.89
CA LYS A 225 -9.51 -24.69 -5.30
C LYS A 225 -9.00 -24.68 -6.73
N GLY A 226 -7.70 -24.89 -6.91
CA GLY A 226 -7.03 -24.71 -8.20
C GLY A 226 -7.23 -23.28 -8.73
N TYR A 227 -7.84 -23.18 -9.91
CA TYR A 227 -8.16 -21.92 -10.60
C TYR A 227 -9.45 -21.24 -10.14
N ALA A 228 -10.28 -21.94 -9.36
CA ALA A 228 -11.55 -21.41 -8.88
C ALA A 228 -11.35 -20.56 -7.62
N LEU A 229 -11.82 -19.32 -7.68
CA LEU A 229 -11.78 -18.34 -6.61
C LEU A 229 -13.19 -17.80 -6.36
N ALA A 230 -13.62 -17.77 -5.10
CA ALA A 230 -14.80 -17.03 -4.68
C ALA A 230 -14.49 -16.19 -3.45
N LYS A 231 -15.00 -14.96 -3.43
CA LYS A 231 -14.87 -14.03 -2.31
C LYS A 231 -16.26 -13.65 -1.81
N LEU A 232 -16.40 -13.52 -0.49
CA LEU A 232 -17.61 -13.02 0.15
C LEU A 232 -17.23 -12.02 1.24
N ASN A 233 -17.83 -10.83 1.17
CA ASN A 233 -17.63 -9.77 2.15
C ASN A 233 -18.94 -9.56 2.91
N GLN A 234 -18.94 -9.76 4.23
CA GLN A 234 -20.13 -9.57 5.05
C GLN A 234 -19.77 -8.97 6.40
N LYS A 235 -20.61 -8.04 6.88
CA LYS A 235 -20.51 -7.52 8.25
C LYS A 235 -21.37 -8.37 9.18
N MET A 236 -20.78 -8.83 10.28
CA MET A 236 -21.46 -9.71 11.23
C MET A 236 -21.16 -9.31 12.67
N LYS A 237 -22.16 -9.38 13.54
CA LYS A 237 -22.01 -9.14 14.97
C LYS A 237 -21.44 -10.39 15.63
N ILE A 238 -20.16 -10.36 15.98
CA ILE A 238 -19.43 -11.54 16.49
C ILE A 238 -18.73 -11.23 17.81
N VAL A 239 -18.32 -9.97 18.03
CA VAL A 239 -17.49 -9.61 19.17
C VAL A 239 -18.17 -8.52 20.01
N GLN A 240 -17.61 -8.28 21.20
CA GLN A 240 -18.08 -7.23 22.08
C GLN A 240 -17.90 -5.84 21.43
N PRO A 241 -18.87 -4.93 21.62
CA PRO A 241 -18.76 -3.55 21.15
C PRO A 241 -17.50 -2.87 21.67
N THR A 242 -16.69 -2.34 20.76
CA THR A 242 -15.49 -1.61 21.17
C THR A 242 -15.81 -0.12 21.25
N ILE A 243 -15.65 0.46 22.43
CA ILE A 243 -15.78 1.91 22.63
C ILE A 243 -14.56 2.57 22.01
N ARG A 244 -14.73 3.18 20.83
CA ARG A 244 -13.68 3.98 20.21
C ARG A 244 -13.57 5.31 20.93
N LYS A 245 -12.43 5.54 21.59
CA LYS A 245 -12.05 6.88 22.05
C LYS A 245 -11.55 7.68 20.86
N SER A 246 -11.89 8.95 20.81
CA SER A 246 -11.44 9.79 19.72
C SER A 246 -9.93 9.99 19.80
N ALA A 247 -9.24 10.01 18.65
CA ALA A 247 -7.79 10.26 18.63
C ALA A 247 -7.44 11.63 19.22
N ILE A 248 -8.37 12.59 19.22
CA ILE A 248 -8.20 13.94 19.80
C ILE A 248 -8.59 14.00 21.28
N GLU A 249 -9.19 12.95 21.85
CA GLU A 249 -9.68 12.92 23.22
C GLU A 249 -8.56 12.53 24.19
N GLY A 250 -8.11 13.46 25.03
CA GLY A 250 -7.03 13.24 25.98
C GLY A 250 -6.05 14.41 26.05
N ARG A 251 -4.99 14.28 26.85
CA ARG A 251 -3.96 15.31 27.00
C ARG A 251 -2.68 14.89 26.26
N HIS A 252 -2.67 15.14 24.95
CA HIS A 252 -1.58 14.79 24.03
C HIS A 252 -1.50 15.80 22.89
N ILE A 253 -0.44 15.72 22.08
CA ILE A 253 -0.04 16.79 21.13
C ILE A 253 -1.11 17.04 20.05
N TRP A 254 -1.81 16.01 19.59
CA TRP A 254 -2.87 16.08 18.58
C TRP A 254 -4.28 16.23 19.19
N SER A 255 -4.40 16.74 20.43
CA SER A 255 -5.68 17.06 21.05
C SER A 255 -6.17 18.48 20.71
N THR A 256 -7.38 18.81 21.14
CA THR A 256 -7.96 20.16 21.01
C THR A 256 -7.22 21.19 21.87
N ASP A 257 -7.34 22.46 21.51
CA ASP A 257 -6.77 23.59 22.24
C ASP A 257 -7.19 23.63 23.72
N LYS A 258 -8.41 23.16 24.04
CA LYS A 258 -8.92 23.05 25.41
C LYS A 258 -8.05 22.17 26.31
N MET A 259 -7.39 21.16 25.74
CA MET A 259 -6.54 20.22 26.47
C MET A 259 -5.07 20.68 26.56
N ALA A 260 -4.69 21.76 25.86
CA ALA A 260 -3.32 22.26 25.86
C ALA A 260 -2.93 22.79 27.26
N PRO A 261 -1.70 22.48 27.76
CA PRO A 261 -1.22 22.96 29.06
C PRO A 261 -1.30 24.49 29.18
N ILE A 262 -1.79 24.97 30.32
CA ILE A 262 -2.00 26.41 30.55
C ILE A 262 -0.69 27.19 30.38
N TRP A 263 0.43 26.67 30.89
CA TRP A 263 1.74 27.30 30.74
C TRP A 263 2.13 27.53 29.28
N LEU A 264 1.82 26.58 28.38
CA LEU A 264 2.12 26.72 26.95
C LEU A 264 1.30 27.83 26.31
N LYS A 265 0.02 27.96 26.68
CA LYS A 265 -0.82 29.08 26.24
C LYS A 265 -0.25 30.41 26.74
N VAL A 266 0.09 30.46 28.02
CA VAL A 266 0.63 31.67 28.66
C VAL A 266 1.95 32.08 28.01
N SER A 267 2.89 31.16 27.78
CA SER A 267 4.18 31.48 27.15
C SER A 267 4.02 31.95 25.70
N PHE A 268 3.12 31.33 24.93
CA PHE A 268 2.79 31.77 23.58
C PHE A 268 2.24 33.20 23.56
N PHE A 269 1.24 33.51 24.39
CA PHE A 269 0.67 34.85 24.46
C PHE A 269 1.66 35.89 24.98
N ILE A 270 2.48 35.56 25.99
CA ILE A 270 3.56 36.46 26.47
C ILE A 270 4.51 36.80 25.33
N THR A 271 4.90 35.81 24.52
CA THR A 271 5.81 36.01 23.39
C THR A 271 5.16 36.94 22.34
N ILE A 272 3.91 36.70 21.98
CA ILE A 272 3.15 37.54 21.04
C ILE A 272 3.04 38.98 21.56
N PHE A 273 2.61 39.17 22.80
CA PHE A 273 2.46 40.50 23.39
C PHE A 273 3.81 41.22 23.51
N GLY A 274 4.89 40.50 23.81
CA GLY A 274 6.24 41.04 23.83
C GLY A 274 6.67 41.60 22.47
N VAL A 275 6.46 40.84 21.39
CA VAL A 275 6.75 41.30 20.02
C VAL A 275 5.92 42.54 19.67
N TRP A 276 4.62 42.52 19.97
CA TRP A 276 3.76 43.69 19.74
C TRP A 276 4.18 44.92 20.54
N ALA A 277 4.58 44.76 21.80
CA ALA A 277 5.05 45.86 22.63
C ALA A 277 6.31 46.52 22.03
N VAL A 278 7.25 45.74 21.51
CA VAL A 278 8.44 46.26 20.82
C VAL A 278 8.06 47.01 19.54
N LEU A 279 7.15 46.45 18.73
CA LEU A 279 6.67 47.14 17.52
C LEU A 279 5.99 48.47 17.86
N PHE A 280 5.12 48.50 18.86
CA PHE A 280 4.50 49.75 19.32
C PHE A 280 5.54 50.74 19.83
N PHE A 281 6.52 50.29 20.62
CA PHE A 281 7.60 51.14 21.12
C PHE A 281 8.36 51.81 19.97
N ILE A 282 8.71 51.07 18.92
CA ILE A 282 9.39 51.60 17.72
C ILE A 282 8.50 52.65 17.02
N VAL A 283 7.22 52.34 16.80
CA VAL A 283 6.27 53.26 16.13
C VAL A 283 6.08 54.55 16.94
N PHE A 284 5.93 54.46 18.26
CA PHE A 284 5.84 55.64 19.13
C PHE A 284 7.17 56.40 19.19
N GLY A 285 8.30 55.70 19.18
CA GLY A 285 9.63 56.30 19.05
C GLY A 285 9.75 57.18 17.81
N PHE A 286 9.32 56.70 16.64
CA PHE A 286 9.30 57.52 15.42
C PHE A 286 8.40 58.77 15.52
N ARG A 287 7.27 58.68 16.23
CA ARG A 287 6.40 59.85 16.45
C ARG A 287 7.09 60.90 17.32
N ASN A 288 7.85 60.48 18.33
CA ASN A 288 8.59 61.40 19.20
C ASN A 288 9.75 62.07 18.46
N ILE A 289 10.48 61.33 17.62
CA ILE A 289 11.53 61.90 16.76
C ILE A 289 10.94 62.92 15.78
N LYS A 290 9.79 62.62 15.17
CA LYS A 290 9.11 63.56 14.26
C LYS A 290 8.62 64.83 14.97
N LYS A 291 8.26 64.76 16.25
CA LYS A 291 7.93 65.96 17.05
C LYS A 291 9.18 66.79 17.34
N ALA A 292 10.26 66.15 17.79
CA ALA A 292 11.52 66.84 18.08
C ALA A 292 12.08 67.57 16.85
N GLY A 293 12.12 66.92 15.69
CA GLY A 293 12.59 67.58 14.45
C GLY A 293 11.69 68.74 14.00
N ARG A 294 10.40 68.74 14.34
CA ARG A 294 9.48 69.85 14.03
C ARG A 294 9.63 71.03 14.99
N GLU A 295 10.04 70.79 16.23
CA GLU A 295 10.37 71.83 17.19
C GLU A 295 11.70 72.50 16.82
N ASP A 296 12.69 71.73 16.34
CA ASP A 296 13.97 72.26 15.85
C ASP A 296 13.80 73.12 14.58
N ASP A 297 12.95 72.72 13.63
CA ASP A 297 12.66 73.52 12.42
C ASP A 297 11.98 74.87 12.74
N VAL A 298 11.17 74.94 13.81
CA VAL A 298 10.49 76.19 14.25
C VAL A 298 11.44 77.15 14.97
N MET A 299 12.58 76.65 15.47
CA MET A 299 13.59 77.47 16.18
C MET A 299 14.68 78.02 15.24
N ILE A 300 14.63 77.68 13.94
CA ILE A 300 15.61 78.09 12.91
C ILE A 300 15.02 79.12 11.92
N GLU A 301 13.71 79.42 11.98
CA GLU A 301 13.06 80.59 11.33
C GLU A 301 13.04 81.83 12.23
#